data_AF-A0AA39A8Y6-F1
#
_entry.id   AF-A0AA39A8Y6-F1
#
_cell.length_a   1.000
_cell.length_b   1.000
_cell.length_c   1.000
_cell.angle_alpha   90.00
_cell.angle_beta   90.00
_cell.angle_gamma   90.00
#
_symmetry.space_group_name_H-M   'P 1'
#
loop_
_entity.id
_entity.type
_entity.pdbx_description
1 polymer ?
#
loop_
_entity_poly.entity_id
_entity_poly.type
_entity_poly.pdbx_seq_one_letter_code
_entity_poly.pdbx_strand_id
1 'polypeptide(L)' 'MNKRSFKYAWVLDKLKVEHEHGIAIDISLWKFGTTKYYCIVIDAYGHWDFIKNMVTSTSQAGCLVLIINSTTG' A
#
# COMPACT_ATOMS: atom_id res chain seq x y z
N MET A 1 17.36 14.78 5.71
CA MET A 1 16.84 14.89 4.32
C MET A 1 15.32 14.78 4.38
N ASN A 2 14.61 15.91 4.29
CA ASN A 2 13.20 16.06 4.69
C ASN A 2 12.24 15.37 3.71
N LYS A 3 11.82 14.12 3.97
CA LYS A 3 10.69 13.44 3.29
C LYS A 3 9.33 14.01 3.76
N ARG A 4 9.12 15.33 3.70
CA ARG A 4 7.86 15.98 4.13
C ARG A 4 6.63 15.47 3.35
N SER A 5 6.84 14.85 2.19
CA SER A 5 5.82 14.36 1.26
C SER A 5 5.25 12.95 1.56
N PHE A 6 5.75 12.20 2.55
CA PHE A 6 5.35 10.80 2.81
C PHE A 6 4.54 10.58 4.10
N LYS A 7 3.96 11.63 4.68
CA LYS A 7 3.28 11.57 5.99
C LYS A 7 2.19 10.48 6.09
N TYR A 8 1.47 10.20 5.00
CA TYR A 8 0.39 9.22 4.98
C TYR A 8 0.89 7.78 4.75
N ALA A 9 1.98 7.59 4.00
CA ALA A 9 2.59 6.27 3.81
C ALA A 9 3.10 5.69 5.15
N TRP A 10 3.58 6.55 6.05
CA TRP A 10 4.06 6.16 7.38
C TRP A 10 2.98 5.58 8.29
N VAL A 11 1.70 5.78 7.98
CA VAL A 11 0.60 5.15 8.74
C VAL A 11 0.51 3.66 8.41
N LEU A 12 0.94 3.26 7.21
CA LEU A 12 0.88 1.89 6.72
C LEU A 12 2.24 1.19 6.80
N ASP A 13 3.35 1.92 6.65
CA ASP A 13 4.71 1.39 6.75
C ASP A 13 5.06 1.08 8.21
N LYS A 14 5.35 -0.19 8.52
CA LYS A 14 5.66 -0.65 9.88
C LYS A 14 7.15 -0.88 10.10
N LEU A 15 7.91 -1.12 9.03
CA LEU A 15 9.32 -1.48 9.12
C LEU A 15 10.20 -0.24 8.97
N LYS A 16 11.26 -0.16 9.80
CA LYS A 16 12.25 0.93 9.71
C LYS A 16 12.92 1.00 8.34
N VAL A 17 13.12 -0.15 7.69
CA VAL A 17 13.70 -0.24 6.34
C VAL A 17 12.79 0.36 5.27
N GLU A 18 11.47 0.28 5.43
CA GLU A 18 10.48 0.92 4.54
C GLU A 18 10.57 2.45 4.66
N HIS A 19 10.70 2.97 5.88
CA HIS A 19 10.86 4.40 6.13
C HIS A 19 12.16 4.95 5.54
N GLU A 20 13.25 4.20 5.67
CA GLU A 20 14.57 4.57 5.14
C GLU A 20 14.56 4.59 3.60
N HIS A 21 14.02 3.56 2.96
CA HIS A 21 14.04 3.41 1.49
C HIS A 21 12.86 4.09 0.79
N GLY A 22 11.76 4.39 1.49
CA GLY A 22 10.54 4.95 0.88
C GLY A 22 9.81 3.97 -0.03
N ILE A 23 9.93 2.68 0.24
CA ILE A 23 9.32 1.58 -0.53
C ILE A 23 8.60 0.69 0.48
N ALA A 24 7.35 0.31 0.21
CA ALA A 24 6.64 -0.70 0.99
C ALA A 24 7.30 -2.07 0.76
N ILE A 25 7.59 -2.81 1.83
CA ILE A 25 8.31 -4.10 1.83
C ILE A 25 7.51 -5.20 2.53
N ASP A 26 6.61 -4.88 3.47
CA ASP A 26 5.62 -5.81 4.07
C ASP A 26 4.17 -5.52 3.60
N ILE A 27 3.30 -6.55 3.60
CA ILE A 27 1.90 -6.39 3.20
C ILE A 27 1.15 -5.81 4.40
N SER A 28 0.66 -4.59 4.24
CA SER A 28 -0.11 -3.94 5.29
C SER A 28 -1.61 -4.19 5.13
N LEU A 29 -2.19 -4.83 6.15
CA LEU A 29 -3.63 -5.04 6.28
C LEU A 29 -4.22 -3.97 7.20
N TRP A 30 -5.10 -3.13 6.66
CA TRP A 30 -5.84 -2.15 7.44
C TRP A 30 -7.33 -2.47 7.42
N LYS A 31 -7.99 -2.46 8.58
CA LYS A 31 -9.40 -2.83 8.69
C LYS A 31 -10.19 -1.65 9.21
N PHE A 32 -11.27 -1.31 8.52
CA PHE A 32 -12.15 -0.23 8.93
C PHE A 32 -13.61 -0.56 8.66
N GLY A 33 -14.48 -0.09 9.55
CA GLY A 33 -15.92 -0.20 9.42
C GLY A 33 -16.51 1.08 8.86
N THR A 34 -17.43 0.93 7.91
CA THR A 34 -18.39 1.97 7.52
C THR A 34 -19.77 1.61 8.09
N THR A 35 -20.75 2.50 7.98
CA THR A 35 -22.12 2.25 8.47
C THR A 35 -22.79 1.02 7.82
N LYS A 36 -22.31 0.58 6.66
CA LYS A 36 -22.90 -0.54 5.89
C LYS A 36 -21.96 -1.72 5.69
N TYR A 37 -20.64 -1.51 5.68
CA TYR A 37 -19.67 -2.55 5.30
C TYR A 37 -18.45 -2.55 6.22
N TYR A 38 -17.90 -3.75 6.42
CA TYR A 38 -16.58 -3.94 6.99
C TYR A 38 -15.58 -4.12 5.85
N CYS A 39 -14.62 -3.21 5.76
CA CYS A 39 -13.65 -3.16 4.68
C CYS A 39 -12.26 -3.50 5.19
N ILE A 40 -11.53 -4.30 4.40
CA ILE A 40 -10.12 -4.60 4.62
C ILE A 40 -9.36 -4.01 3.44
N VAL A 41 -8.48 -3.06 3.71
CA VAL A 41 -7.51 -2.54 2.75
C VAL A 41 -6.28 -3.42 2.81
N ILE A 42 -5.86 -3.86 1.64
CA ILE A 42 -4.60 -4.56 1.43
C ILE A 42 -3.71 -3.60 0.66
N ASP A 43 -2.66 -3.12 1.29
CA ASP A 43 -1.63 -2.34 0.59
C ASP A 43 -0.65 -3.33 -0.04
N ALA A 44 -0.53 -3.28 -1.36
CA ALA A 44 0.25 -4.22 -2.14
C ALA A 44 1.36 -3.48 -2.91
N TYR A 45 2.51 -4.15 -3.04
CA TYR A 45 3.74 -3.53 -3.54
C TYR A 45 3.66 -3.09 -5.00
N GLY A 46 4.22 -1.91 -5.29
CA GLY A 46 4.39 -1.41 -6.65
C GLY A 46 5.74 -1.74 -7.32
N HIS A 47 6.67 -2.39 -6.60
CA HIS A 47 8.00 -2.70 -7.14
C HIS A 47 7.99 -4.06 -7.86
N TRP A 48 8.71 -4.15 -8.99
CA TRP A 48 8.67 -5.31 -9.89
C TRP A 48 9.05 -6.63 -9.20
N ASP A 49 10.01 -6.58 -8.28
CA ASP A 49 10.46 -7.76 -7.53
C ASP A 49 9.37 -8.40 -6.65
N PHE A 50 8.31 -7.66 -6.32
CA PHE A 50 7.27 -8.09 -5.36
C PHE A 50 5.91 -8.35 -6.02
N ILE A 51 5.84 -8.42 -7.34
CA ILE A 51 4.60 -8.69 -8.10
C ILE A 51 3.93 -10.00 -7.66
N LYS A 52 4.70 -11.03 -7.31
CA LYS A 52 4.15 -12.32 -6.86
C LYS A 52 3.31 -12.17 -5.58
N ASN A 53 3.81 -11.37 -4.64
CA ASN A 53 3.11 -11.12 -3.38
C ASN A 53 1.83 -10.31 -3.62
N MET A 54 1.88 -9.33 -4.55
CA MET A 54 0.70 -8.58 -4.98
C MET A 54 -0.37 -9.52 -5.57
N VAL A 55 -0.02 -10.44 -6.48
CA VAL A 55 -0.99 -11.37 -7.10
C VAL A 55 -1.69 -12.24 -6.06
N THR A 56 -0.93 -12.81 -5.12
CA THR A 56 -1.52 -13.62 -4.03
C THR A 56 -2.46 -12.77 -3.17
N SER A 57 -2.09 -11.54 -2.84
CA SER A 57 -2.90 -10.64 -2.02
C SER A 57 -4.19 -10.20 -2.73
N THR A 58 -4.11 -9.84 -4.02
CA THR A 58 -5.25 -9.39 -4.82
C THR A 58 -6.24 -10.52 -5.11
N SER A 59 -5.77 -11.78 -5.16
CA SER A 59 -6.66 -12.94 -5.38
C SER A 59 -7.74 -13.10 -4.30
N GLN A 60 -7.51 -12.55 -3.10
CA GLN A 60 -8.46 -12.60 -1.99
C GLN A 60 -9.38 -11.36 -1.93
N ALA A 61 -9.10 -10.34 -2.75
CA ALA A 61 -9.84 -9.08 -2.74
C ALA A 61 -11.08 -9.14 -3.65
N GLY A 62 -12.21 -8.66 -3.16
CA GLY A 62 -13.44 -8.54 -3.95
C GLY A 62 -13.46 -7.31 -4.89
N CYS A 63 -12.58 -6.34 -4.67
CA CYS A 63 -12.45 -5.13 -5.49
C CYS A 63 -11.01 -4.64 -5.51
N LEU A 64 -10.64 -3.92 -6.58
CA LEU A 64 -9.28 -3.38 -6.78
C LEU A 64 -9.36 -1.86 -6.98
N VAL A 65 -8.44 -1.13 -6.36
CA VAL A 65 -8.23 0.29 -6.57
C VAL A 65 -6.91 0.47 -7.33
N LEU A 66 -6.98 1.10 -8.51
CA LEU A 66 -5.82 1.42 -9.33
C LEU A 66 -5.50 2.91 -9.22
N ILE A 67 -4.26 3.24 -8.87
CA ILE A 67 -3.76 4.62 -8.79
C ILE A 67 -2.84 4.85 -10.00
N ILE A 68 -3.13 5.89 -10.78
CA ILE A 68 -2.34 6.28 -11.96
C ILE A 68 -1.82 7.69 -11.75
N ASN A 69 -0.52 7.91 -12.01
CA ASN A 69 0.07 9.24 -11.96
C ASN A 69 -0.45 10.09 -13.13
N SER A 70 -0.95 11.29 -12.84
CA SER A 70 -1.45 12.24 -13.84
C SER A 70 -0.40 13.27 -14.28
N THR A 71 0.83 13.18 -13.77
CA THR A 71 1.91 14.12 -14.11
C THR A 71 2.38 13.86 -15.54
N THR A 72 2.55 14.93 -16.31
CA THR A 72 3.19 14.86 -17.62
C THR A 72 4.69 14.63 -17.41
N GLY A 73 5.24 13.60 -18.06
CA GLY A 73 6.63 13.16 -17.89
C GLY A 73 7.67 14.23 -18.14
#